data_AF-A0A3D5DUI7-F1
#
_entry.id   AF-A0A3D5DUI7-F1
#
_cell.length_a   1.000
_cell.length_b   1.000
_cell.length_c   1.000
_cell.angle_alpha   90.00
_cell.angle_beta   90.00
_cell.angle_gamma   90.00
#
_symmetry.space_group_name_H-M   'P 1'
#
loop_
_entity.id
_entity.type
_entity.pdbx_description
1 polymer ?
#
loop_
_entity_poly.entity_id
_entity_poly.type
_entity_poly.pdbx_seq_one_letter_code
_entity_poly.pdbx_strand_id
1 'polypeptide(L)'
;MRSLTLLEGAFSHCAFAAALPQDPGRPGALNCMLERAAGPLLACYSSHDTAVGIFYPVASMTANDDASGFTSDLAFRWGGMGHDGAQAVGATTLALQATHTPCTFAGSQFTNIDASAVVCNGGPPPGAHSDIVHPELGWAMPTAAGLV
;
A
#
# COMPACT_ATOMS: atom_id res chain seq x y z
N MET A 1 -0.97 -6.54 -17.82
CA MET A 1 0.11 -5.65 -17.31
C MET A 1 1.32 -6.50 -16.96
N ARG A 2 2.55 -5.97 -17.17
CA ARG A 2 3.80 -6.71 -16.93
C ARG A 2 4.33 -6.55 -15.49
N SER A 3 4.01 -5.44 -14.84
CA SER A 3 4.16 -5.21 -13.40
C SER A 3 3.22 -4.07 -12.98
N LEU A 4 3.04 -3.87 -11.67
CA LEU A 4 2.41 -2.70 -11.07
C LEU A 4 3.25 -2.29 -9.85
N THR A 5 3.50 -0.99 -9.70
CA THR A 5 4.06 -0.43 -8.47
C THR A 5 3.16 0.68 -7.99
N LEU A 6 2.67 0.57 -6.75
CA LEU A 6 1.90 1.59 -6.06
C LEU A 6 2.85 2.29 -5.08
N LEU A 7 3.01 3.59 -5.24
CA LEU A 7 3.76 4.43 -4.30
C LEU A 7 2.74 5.14 -3.41
N GLU A 8 2.78 4.87 -2.11
CA GLU A 8 1.89 5.49 -1.11
C GLU A 8 0.41 5.50 -1.54
N GLY A 9 -0.13 4.32 -1.85
CA GLY A 9 -1.48 4.18 -2.40
C GLY A 9 -2.56 4.84 -1.53
N ALA A 10 -3.11 5.96 -2.00
CA ALA A 10 -4.12 6.75 -1.29
C ALA A 10 -5.55 6.17 -1.39
N PHE A 11 -5.69 4.87 -1.12
CA PHE A 11 -6.96 4.15 -1.10
C PHE A 11 -6.87 2.97 -0.13
N SER A 12 -7.98 2.25 0.07
CA SER A 12 -8.06 1.17 1.07
C SER A 12 -6.94 0.16 0.89
N HIS A 13 -6.28 -0.16 2.00
CA HIS A 13 -5.27 -1.21 2.05
C HIS A 13 -5.81 -2.61 1.67
N CYS A 14 -7.14 -2.81 1.76
CA CYS A 14 -7.84 -4.04 1.41
C CYS A 14 -8.46 -3.96 0.00
N ALA A 15 -8.10 -2.95 -0.82
CA ALA A 15 -8.74 -2.74 -2.12
C ALA A 15 -8.62 -3.94 -3.07
N PHE A 16 -7.57 -4.74 -2.96
CA PHE A 16 -7.36 -5.93 -3.80
C PHE A 16 -7.75 -7.26 -3.11
N ALA A 17 -8.28 -7.21 -1.89
CA ALA A 17 -8.64 -8.40 -1.15
C ALA A 17 -9.79 -9.16 -1.82
N ALA A 18 -9.69 -10.48 -1.92
CA ALA A 18 -10.78 -11.33 -2.42
C ALA A 18 -11.99 -11.32 -1.48
N ALA A 19 -11.75 -11.12 -0.19
CA ALA A 19 -12.75 -10.98 0.86
C ALA A 19 -12.23 -9.98 1.90
N LEU A 20 -13.07 -9.03 2.31
CA LEU A 20 -12.71 -8.09 3.36
C LEU A 20 -12.70 -8.79 4.72
N PRO A 21 -11.67 -8.59 5.58
CA PRO A 21 -11.60 -9.23 6.89
C PRO A 21 -12.84 -9.00 7.78
N GLN A 22 -13.43 -7.81 7.69
CA GLN A 22 -14.61 -7.39 8.42
C GLN A 22 -15.95 -7.80 7.77
N ASP A 23 -15.94 -8.16 6.48
CA ASP A 23 -17.12 -8.58 5.72
C ASP A 23 -16.69 -9.60 4.67
N PRO A 24 -16.54 -10.88 5.05
CA PRO A 24 -15.99 -11.91 4.17
C PRO A 24 -16.83 -12.17 2.90
N GLY A 25 -18.08 -11.71 2.86
CA GLY A 25 -18.95 -11.81 1.68
C GLY A 25 -18.68 -10.73 0.63
N ARG A 26 -17.86 -9.73 0.94
CA ARG A 26 -17.61 -8.57 0.08
C ARG A 26 -16.14 -8.50 -0.33
N PRO A 27 -15.82 -8.41 -1.64
CA PRO A 27 -14.46 -8.18 -2.08
C PRO A 27 -14.05 -6.72 -1.94
N GLY A 28 -12.74 -6.47 -2.00
CA GLY A 28 -12.17 -5.14 -2.18
C GLY A 28 -12.56 -4.53 -3.53
N ALA A 29 -12.57 -3.20 -3.61
CA ALA A 29 -13.03 -2.45 -4.78
C ALA A 29 -12.26 -2.74 -6.09
N LEU A 30 -11.02 -3.22 -5.97
CA LEU A 30 -10.09 -3.52 -7.06
C LEU A 30 -9.74 -5.02 -7.14
N ASN A 31 -10.46 -5.92 -6.45
CA ASN A 31 -10.17 -7.35 -6.42
C ASN A 31 -9.98 -7.96 -7.83
N CYS A 32 -10.87 -7.66 -8.77
CA CYS A 32 -10.80 -8.16 -10.14
C CYS A 32 -9.68 -7.54 -11.00
N MET A 33 -9.00 -6.50 -10.51
CA MET A 33 -7.86 -5.90 -11.21
C MET A 33 -6.57 -6.71 -11.01
N LEU A 34 -6.48 -7.53 -9.96
CA LEU A 34 -5.32 -8.37 -9.67
C LEU A 34 -5.01 -9.34 -10.82
N GLU A 35 -6.06 -9.94 -11.39
CA GLU A 35 -5.96 -10.89 -12.52
C GLU A 35 -5.39 -10.26 -13.81
N ARG A 36 -5.38 -8.92 -13.89
CA ARG A 36 -4.85 -8.20 -15.07
C ARG A 36 -3.33 -8.04 -15.01
N ALA A 37 -2.68 -8.41 -13.91
CA ALA A 37 -1.24 -8.36 -13.73
C ALA A 37 -0.60 -9.75 -13.89
N ALA A 38 0.23 -9.89 -14.93
CA ALA A 38 0.97 -11.12 -15.22
C ALA A 38 2.37 -11.16 -14.58
N GLY A 39 2.78 -10.09 -13.91
CA GLY A 39 4.07 -10.00 -13.22
C GLY A 39 3.94 -9.35 -11.84
N PRO A 40 5.05 -8.94 -11.23
CA PRO A 40 5.07 -8.49 -9.84
C PRO A 40 4.18 -7.28 -9.56
N LEU A 41 3.62 -7.24 -8.35
CA LEU A 41 2.84 -6.12 -7.84
C LEU A 41 3.50 -5.61 -6.56
N LEU A 42 3.95 -4.37 -6.56
CA LEU A 42 4.55 -3.75 -5.38
C LEU A 42 3.58 -2.74 -4.76
N ALA A 43 3.46 -2.78 -3.43
CA ALA A 43 2.85 -1.72 -2.64
C ALA A 43 3.92 -1.12 -1.73
N CYS A 44 4.50 0.00 -2.14
CA CYS A 44 5.45 0.76 -1.34
C CYS A 44 4.67 1.63 -0.34
N TYR A 45 4.96 1.47 0.94
CA TYR A 45 4.27 2.15 2.02
C TYR A 45 5.26 2.77 2.99
N SER A 46 4.79 3.76 3.75
CA SER A 46 5.52 4.32 4.88
C SER A 46 4.60 4.48 6.08
N SER A 47 5.06 4.03 7.25
CA SER A 47 4.39 4.33 8.52
C SER A 47 4.33 5.84 8.82
N HIS A 48 5.11 6.66 8.11
CA HIS A 48 5.08 8.11 8.19
C HIS A 48 4.04 8.75 7.24
N ASP A 49 3.38 7.99 6.36
CA ASP A 49 2.25 8.47 5.57
C ASP A 49 1.01 8.64 6.47
N THR A 50 0.96 9.78 7.16
CA THR A 50 -0.20 10.12 7.99
C THR A 50 -1.35 10.67 7.17
N ALA A 51 -1.11 11.13 5.93
CA ALA A 51 -2.20 11.57 5.06
C ALA A 51 -3.16 10.40 4.79
N VAL A 52 -2.61 9.28 4.35
CA VAL A 52 -3.36 8.07 4.05
C VAL A 52 -3.70 7.33 5.34
N GLY A 53 -2.80 7.30 6.33
CA GLY A 53 -3.04 6.66 7.62
C GLY A 53 -4.14 7.32 8.47
N ILE A 54 -4.47 8.61 8.24
CA ILE A 54 -5.46 9.35 9.04
C ILE A 54 -6.65 9.81 8.19
N PHE A 55 -6.43 10.46 7.04
CA PHE A 55 -7.55 11.04 6.29
C PHE A 55 -8.35 10.01 5.51
N TYR A 56 -7.72 8.93 5.02
CA TYR A 56 -8.46 7.87 4.35
C TYR A 56 -9.45 7.17 5.31
N PRO A 57 -9.07 6.83 6.56
CA PRO A 57 -10.01 6.37 7.56
C PRO A 57 -11.16 7.34 7.82
N VAL A 58 -10.84 8.61 8.05
CA VAL A 58 -11.85 9.64 8.37
C VAL A 58 -12.84 9.82 7.23
N ALA A 59 -12.36 9.99 5.99
CA ALA A 59 -13.23 10.16 4.82
C ALA A 59 -14.10 8.93 4.59
N SER A 60 -13.54 7.73 4.70
CA SER A 60 -14.28 6.49 4.48
C SER A 60 -15.32 6.24 5.57
N MET A 61 -15.02 6.58 6.84
CA MET A 61 -15.98 6.55 7.95
C MET A 61 -17.12 7.54 7.73
N THR A 62 -16.84 8.78 7.30
CA THR A 62 -17.89 9.77 7.02
C THR A 62 -18.78 9.39 5.85
N ALA A 63 -18.26 8.67 4.85
CA ALA A 63 -19.05 8.16 3.74
C ALA A 63 -19.95 6.97 4.15
N ASN A 64 -19.66 6.32 5.27
CA ASN A 64 -20.35 5.12 5.76
C ASN A 64 -21.02 5.33 7.14
N ASP A 65 -21.08 6.58 7.60
CA ASP A 65 -21.75 7.15 8.78
C ASP A 65 -21.75 6.32 10.08
N ASP A 66 -20.56 5.86 10.51
CA ASP A 66 -20.31 5.33 11.87
C ASP A 66 -19.30 6.25 12.60
N ALA A 67 -19.76 7.40 13.09
CA ALA A 67 -18.95 8.34 13.86
C ALA A 67 -18.93 7.97 15.35
N SER A 68 -18.35 6.81 15.70
CA SER A 68 -18.10 6.46 17.11
C SER A 68 -16.70 5.87 17.31
N GLY A 69 -15.72 6.75 17.54
CA GLY A 69 -14.42 6.44 18.14
C GLY A 69 -13.36 5.78 17.22
N PHE A 70 -12.12 6.24 17.31
CA PHE A 70 -10.97 5.62 16.64
C PHE A 70 -10.52 4.39 17.45
N THR A 71 -11.12 3.23 17.20
CA THR A 71 -10.61 1.94 17.71
C THR A 71 -9.56 1.40 16.75
N SER A 72 -8.64 0.55 17.23
CA SER A 72 -7.65 -0.12 16.38
C SER A 72 -8.30 -0.97 15.26
N ASP A 73 -9.48 -1.51 15.52
CA ASP A 73 -10.25 -2.32 14.57
C ASP A 73 -10.90 -1.45 13.47
N LEU A 74 -11.38 -0.24 13.83
CA LEU A 74 -11.84 0.76 12.85
C LEU A 74 -10.67 1.35 12.05
N ALA A 75 -9.53 1.60 12.70
CA ALA A 75 -8.32 2.08 12.05
C ALA A 75 -7.80 1.07 11.02
N PHE A 76 -7.83 -0.23 11.34
CA PHE A 76 -7.53 -1.27 10.36
C PHE A 76 -8.61 -1.34 9.28
N ARG A 77 -9.90 -1.45 9.63
CA ARG A 77 -11.01 -1.52 8.66
C ARG A 77 -10.96 -0.42 7.59
N TRP A 78 -10.55 0.78 7.98
CA TRP A 78 -10.46 1.93 7.10
C TRP A 78 -9.02 2.36 6.79
N GLY A 79 -8.05 1.47 7.00
CA GLY A 79 -6.64 1.71 6.75
C GLY A 79 -6.37 1.96 5.26
N GLY A 80 -5.39 2.81 5.00
CA GLY A 80 -4.99 3.17 3.66
C GLY A 80 -3.63 2.58 3.29
N MET A 81 -3.53 2.08 2.06
CA MET A 81 -2.40 1.28 1.58
C MET A 81 -1.05 2.00 1.67
N GLY A 82 -1.04 3.32 1.56
CA GLY A 82 0.19 4.11 1.70
C GLY A 82 0.81 4.06 3.10
N HIS A 83 0.03 3.72 4.12
CA HIS A 83 0.50 3.65 5.50
C HIS A 83 1.02 2.27 5.92
N ASP A 84 0.37 1.19 5.46
CA ASP A 84 0.63 -0.18 5.94
C ASP A 84 0.67 -1.24 4.82
N GLY A 85 0.72 -0.82 3.56
CA GLY A 85 0.83 -1.71 2.40
C GLY A 85 -0.50 -2.39 2.03
N ALA A 86 -0.44 -3.35 1.12
CA ALA A 86 -1.61 -4.13 0.72
C ALA A 86 -1.94 -5.21 1.76
N GLN A 87 -3.19 -5.23 2.21
CA GLN A 87 -3.71 -6.11 3.25
C GLN A 87 -4.70 -7.12 2.68
N ALA A 88 -4.85 -8.27 3.38
CA ALA A 88 -5.76 -9.37 3.00
C ALA A 88 -5.56 -9.93 1.57
N VAL A 89 -4.33 -9.81 1.05
CA VAL A 89 -3.90 -10.36 -0.26
C VAL A 89 -2.76 -11.37 -0.15
N GLY A 90 -2.36 -11.74 1.08
CA GLY A 90 -1.23 -12.64 1.32
C GLY A 90 0.13 -12.04 0.89
N ALA A 91 0.26 -10.72 0.95
CA ALA A 91 1.49 -10.03 0.56
C ALA A 91 2.65 -10.42 1.48
N THR A 92 3.82 -10.66 0.88
CA THR A 92 5.09 -10.69 1.61
C THR A 92 5.55 -9.26 1.88
N THR A 93 6.22 -9.02 3.01
CA THR A 93 6.80 -7.70 3.31
C THR A 93 8.31 -7.74 3.25
N LEU A 94 8.91 -6.79 2.54
CA LEU A 94 10.35 -6.58 2.45
C LEU A 94 10.66 -5.12 2.80
N ALA A 95 11.80 -4.87 3.45
CA ALA A 95 12.30 -3.51 3.59
C ALA A 95 12.77 -2.97 2.23
N LEU A 96 12.55 -1.67 1.99
CA LEU A 96 13.12 -0.99 0.83
C LEU A 96 14.64 -1.14 0.84
N GLN A 97 15.18 -1.61 -0.29
CA GLN A 97 16.61 -1.85 -0.43
C GLN A 97 17.31 -0.63 -1.05
N ALA A 98 18.61 -0.51 -0.80
CA ALA A 98 19.45 0.47 -1.48
C ALA A 98 19.44 0.25 -2.99
N THR A 99 19.73 1.30 -3.76
CA THR A 99 19.87 1.20 -5.22
C THR A 99 20.88 0.13 -5.63
N HIS A 100 20.64 -0.51 -6.77
CA HIS A 100 21.46 -1.60 -7.30
C HIS A 100 21.51 -2.87 -6.45
N THR A 101 20.74 -2.96 -5.37
CA THR A 101 20.60 -4.20 -4.60
C THR A 101 19.72 -5.19 -5.38
N PRO A 102 20.23 -6.39 -5.70
CA PRO A 102 19.42 -7.40 -6.39
C PRO A 102 18.21 -7.79 -5.55
N CYS A 103 17.01 -7.66 -6.13
CA CYS A 103 15.76 -8.10 -5.52
C CYS A 103 14.99 -8.94 -6.53
N THR A 104 14.27 -9.95 -6.06
CA THR A 104 13.37 -10.75 -6.89
C THR A 104 11.98 -10.69 -6.32
N PHE A 105 10.99 -10.56 -7.19
CA PHE A 105 9.59 -10.44 -6.80
C PHE A 105 8.78 -11.54 -7.49
N ALA A 106 7.86 -12.14 -6.75
CA ALA A 106 6.98 -13.16 -7.30
C ALA A 106 5.97 -12.52 -8.28
N GLY A 107 5.75 -13.17 -9.41
CA GLY A 107 4.73 -12.74 -10.37
C GLY A 107 3.32 -12.96 -9.82
N SER A 108 2.38 -12.09 -10.19
CA SER A 108 0.96 -12.19 -9.84
C SER A 108 0.68 -12.25 -8.32
N GLN A 109 1.61 -11.73 -7.52
CA GLN A 109 1.49 -11.61 -6.07
C GLN A 109 1.90 -10.20 -5.64
N PHE A 110 1.27 -9.71 -4.58
CA PHE A 110 1.68 -8.48 -3.93
C PHE A 110 2.94 -8.71 -3.08
N THR A 111 3.86 -7.77 -3.15
CA THR A 111 4.93 -7.58 -2.19
C THR A 111 4.83 -6.17 -1.62
N ASN A 112 4.65 -6.09 -0.31
CA ASN A 112 4.70 -4.84 0.43
C ASN A 112 6.17 -4.44 0.60
N ILE A 113 6.50 -3.21 0.21
CA ILE A 113 7.83 -2.64 0.38
C ILE A 113 7.76 -1.60 1.49
N ASP A 114 8.32 -1.92 2.65
CA ASP A 114 8.42 -0.98 3.77
C ASP A 114 9.49 0.06 3.46
N ALA A 115 9.03 1.26 3.10
CA ALA A 115 9.88 2.38 2.78
C ALA A 115 10.07 3.34 3.97
N SER A 116 9.60 3.00 5.18
CA SER A 116 9.58 3.92 6.32
C SER A 116 10.95 4.46 6.72
N ALA A 117 12.04 3.74 6.41
CA ALA A 117 13.40 4.20 6.67
C ALA A 117 13.88 5.32 5.72
N VAL A 118 13.24 5.46 4.56
CA VAL A 118 13.63 6.40 3.48
C VAL A 118 12.56 7.48 3.28
N VAL A 119 11.30 7.07 3.20
CA VAL A 119 10.11 7.90 3.07
C VAL A 119 9.68 8.34 4.46
N CYS A 120 10.38 9.31 5.03
CA CYS A 120 10.19 9.76 6.41
C CYS A 120 10.23 11.28 6.57
N ASN A 121 10.40 12.02 5.47
CA ASN A 121 10.43 13.47 5.48
C ASN A 121 9.05 14.04 5.23
N GLY A 122 8.72 15.10 5.96
CA GLY A 122 7.44 15.78 5.81
C GLY A 122 7.02 16.46 7.09
N GLY A 123 5.80 16.99 7.09
CA GLY A 123 5.24 17.69 8.23
C GLY A 123 3.76 17.39 8.38
N PRO A 124 3.17 17.69 9.55
CA PRO A 124 1.74 17.58 9.73
C PRO A 124 0.99 18.57 8.80
N PRO A 125 -0.22 18.22 8.32
CA PRO A 125 -0.88 16.94 8.54
C PRO A 125 -0.48 15.75 7.63
N PRO A 126 0.10 15.90 6.41
CA PRO A 126 0.26 14.77 5.50
C PRO A 126 1.38 13.79 5.89
N GLY A 127 2.30 14.18 6.77
CA GLY A 127 3.46 13.34 7.08
C GLY A 127 4.31 13.16 5.83
N ALA A 128 4.73 11.93 5.55
CA ALA A 128 5.61 11.59 4.44
C ALA A 128 4.92 11.31 3.10
N HIS A 129 3.60 11.52 2.96
CA HIS A 129 2.79 11.16 1.78
C HIS A 129 3.24 11.72 0.41
N SER A 130 4.21 12.63 0.39
CA SER A 130 4.76 13.21 -0.85
C SER A 130 6.27 13.07 -0.93
N ASP A 131 6.87 12.38 0.03
CA ASP A 131 8.29 12.07 0.11
C ASP A 131 8.61 10.81 -0.68
N ILE A 132 8.12 10.73 -1.92
CA ILE A 132 8.24 9.55 -2.78
C ILE A 132 9.37 9.65 -3.80
N VAL A 133 10.05 10.80 -3.87
CA VAL A 133 11.12 11.05 -4.85
C VAL A 133 12.46 10.62 -4.26
N HIS A 134 12.65 9.30 -4.18
CA HIS A 134 13.87 8.67 -3.68
C HIS A 134 14.48 7.72 -4.70
N PRO A 135 15.83 7.67 -4.81
CA PRO A 135 16.49 6.79 -5.76
C PRO A 135 16.21 5.31 -5.49
N GLU A 136 16.02 4.91 -4.24
CA GLU A 136 15.65 3.55 -3.82
C GLU A 136 14.29 3.13 -4.39
N LEU A 137 13.27 4.00 -4.26
CA LEU A 137 11.95 3.77 -4.87
C LEU A 137 12.04 3.75 -6.40
N GLY A 138 12.81 4.67 -6.97
CA GLY A 138 13.08 4.74 -8.40
C GLY A 138 13.80 3.50 -8.95
N TRP A 139 14.55 2.77 -8.11
CA TRP A 139 15.21 1.51 -8.47
C TRP A 139 14.29 0.29 -8.30
N ALA A 140 13.42 0.30 -7.29
CA ALA A 140 12.45 -0.78 -7.06
C ALA A 140 11.49 -0.96 -8.25
N MET A 141 11.05 0.14 -8.87
CA MET A 141 10.12 0.14 -10.01
C MET A 141 10.65 -0.62 -11.26
N PRO A 142 11.82 -0.29 -11.84
CA PRO A 142 12.38 -1.01 -12.97
C PRO A 142 12.81 -2.44 -12.61
N THR A 143 13.22 -2.70 -11.36
CA THR A 143 13.52 -4.06 -10.88
C THR A 143 12.26 -4.93 -10.94
N ALA A 144 11.13 -4.45 -10.44
CA ALA A 144 9.85 -5.15 -10.53
C ALA A 144 9.35 -5.33 -11.97
N ALA A 145 9.70 -4.42 -12.87
CA ALA A 145 9.40 -4.51 -14.30
C ALA A 145 10.35 -5.44 -15.07
N GLY A 146 11.41 -5.96 -14.45
CA GLY A 146 12.44 -6.78 -15.09
C GLY A 146 13.27 -6.00 -16.11
N LEU A 147 13.51 -4.71 -15.84
CA LEU A 147 14.27 -3.81 -16.72
C LEU A 147 15.72 -3.60 -16.27
N VAL A 148 16.03 -3.95 -15.01
CA VAL A 148 17.37 -3.88 -14.38
C VAL A 148 17.60 -5.08 -13.48
#